data_AF-A0A110AZR5-F1
#
_entry.id   AF-A0A110AZR5-F1
#
_cell.length_a   1.000
_cell.length_b   1.000
_cell.length_c   1.000
_cell.angle_alpha   90.00
_cell.angle_beta   90.00
_cell.angle_gamma   90.00
#
_symmetry.space_group_name_H-M   'P 1'
#
loop_
_entity.id
_entity.type
_entity.pdbx_description
1 polymer ?
#
loop_
_entity_poly.entity_id
_entity_poly.type
_entity_poly.pdbx_seq_one_letter_code
_entity_poly.pdbx_strand_id
1 'polypeptide(L)'
;MFRTRKTVPIPVAAARADECALNRPGRSPGDPGLFNVGAELSFNYGGTFEYYGEDGHIVPATPNLWVAGNEAASHVVVTHSAMEAIAFITVYRQRYPRLEQLAFIATGNRLHTGQADWIRQHFAGRRFTLVFGKDLLGQLTAIKLTAGIKNIAIRIFHAGDQVVICRGRQEVIFNTGQISLHAFQEAFGIRPRFRTGKPVQSLTFLDQLKYDAER
;
A
#
# COMPACT_ATOMS: atom_id res chain seq x y z
N MET A 1 -2.61 32.51 -12.30
CA MET A 1 -1.31 32.06 -12.85
C MET A 1 -1.04 30.65 -12.32
N PHE A 2 -1.45 29.61 -13.05
CA PHE A 2 -1.28 28.21 -12.61
C PHE A 2 0.15 27.76 -12.93
N ARG A 3 1.00 27.60 -11.92
CA ARG A 3 2.29 26.91 -12.06
C ARG A 3 2.01 25.44 -12.37
N THR A 4 2.26 25.02 -13.59
CA THR A 4 2.41 23.61 -13.96
C THR A 4 3.57 23.03 -13.15
N ARG A 5 3.26 22.14 -12.20
CA ARG A 5 4.29 21.33 -11.53
C ARG A 5 4.90 20.43 -12.61
N LYS A 6 6.17 20.64 -12.95
CA LYS A 6 6.94 19.66 -13.74
C LYS A 6 6.91 18.35 -12.96
N THR A 7 6.24 17.35 -13.52
CA THR A 7 6.27 15.97 -13.04
C THR A 7 7.69 15.44 -13.21
N VAL A 8 8.41 15.27 -12.10
CA VAL A 8 9.68 14.55 -12.11
C VAL A 8 9.34 13.07 -12.28
N PRO A 9 9.92 12.36 -13.27
CA PRO A 9 9.71 10.92 -13.42
C PRO A 9 10.18 10.22 -12.15
N ILE A 10 9.31 9.40 -11.55
CA ILE A 10 9.69 8.55 -10.43
C ILE A 10 10.35 7.32 -11.02
N PRO A 11 11.63 7.04 -10.70
CA PRO A 11 12.23 5.77 -11.07
C PRO A 11 11.47 4.65 -10.38
N VAL A 12 10.80 3.82 -11.18
CA VAL A 12 10.15 2.60 -10.74
C VAL A 12 11.12 1.46 -11.00
N ALA A 13 11.53 0.76 -9.95
CA ALA A 13 12.08 -0.57 -10.14
C ALA A 13 10.89 -1.50 -10.41
N ALA A 14 10.71 -1.89 -11.67
CA ALA A 14 9.91 -3.07 -11.96
C ALA A 14 10.65 -4.26 -11.32
N ALA A 15 10.00 -4.98 -10.41
CA ALA A 15 10.56 -6.23 -9.91
C ALA A 15 10.83 -7.13 -11.12
N ARG A 16 12.09 -7.50 -11.37
CA ARG A 16 12.40 -8.50 -12.40
C ARG A 16 11.67 -9.79 -12.00
N ALA A 17 11.12 -10.49 -12.98
CA ALA A 17 10.36 -11.71 -12.75
C ALA A 17 11.15 -12.74 -11.92
N ASP A 18 12.48 -12.68 -11.97
CA ASP A 18 13.41 -13.58 -11.30
C ASP A 18 13.70 -13.22 -9.83
N GLU A 19 13.42 -11.98 -9.40
CA GLU A 19 13.58 -11.51 -8.01
C GLU A 19 12.30 -11.68 -7.18
N CYS A 20 11.18 -11.98 -7.84
CA CYS A 20 9.91 -12.21 -7.17
C CYS A 20 9.91 -13.63 -6.58
N ALA A 21 9.95 -13.76 -5.24
CA ALA A 21 9.79 -15.05 -4.55
C ALA A 21 8.53 -15.83 -5.00
N LEU A 22 7.55 -15.13 -5.58
CA LEU A 22 6.31 -15.65 -6.16
C LEU A 22 6.49 -16.40 -7.50
N ASN A 23 7.63 -16.29 -8.18
CA ASN A 23 7.86 -16.86 -9.51
C ASN A 23 8.90 -18.01 -9.54
N ARG A 24 9.45 -18.43 -8.39
CA ARG A 24 10.40 -19.55 -8.39
C ARG A 24 9.69 -20.85 -8.79
N PRO A 25 10.15 -21.56 -9.83
CA PRO A 25 9.53 -22.82 -10.24
C PRO A 25 9.62 -23.83 -9.10
N GLY A 26 8.46 -24.36 -8.68
CA GLY A 26 8.34 -25.41 -7.65
C GLY A 26 7.85 -24.96 -6.28
N ARG A 27 7.56 -23.68 -6.03
CA ARG A 27 6.91 -23.23 -4.78
C ARG A 27 5.49 -22.71 -5.03
N SER A 28 4.53 -23.22 -4.26
CA SER A 28 3.15 -22.72 -4.32
C SER A 28 3.03 -21.41 -3.52
N PRO A 29 2.19 -20.43 -3.95
CA PRO A 29 1.96 -19.18 -3.21
C PRO A 29 1.28 -19.30 -1.83
N GLY A 30 1.19 -20.51 -1.27
CA GLY A 30 0.65 -20.81 0.06
C GLY A 30 1.58 -21.72 0.88
N ASP A 31 2.82 -21.91 0.44
CA ASP A 31 3.81 -22.69 1.17
C ASP A 31 4.35 -21.88 2.37
N PRO A 32 4.17 -22.32 3.63
CA PRO A 32 4.79 -21.67 4.79
C PRO A 32 6.33 -21.60 4.68
N GLY A 33 6.95 -22.43 3.82
CA GLY A 33 8.37 -22.35 3.46
C GLY A 33 8.78 -21.14 2.61
N LEU A 34 7.84 -20.28 2.17
CA LEU A 34 8.17 -19.04 1.45
C LEU A 34 8.88 -18.01 2.34
N PHE A 35 8.68 -18.09 3.67
CA PHE A 35 9.28 -17.20 4.66
C PHE A 35 10.31 -17.90 5.55
N ASN A 36 10.39 -19.23 5.49
CA ASN A 36 11.47 -20.01 6.09
C ASN A 36 12.68 -20.04 5.15
N VAL A 37 13.15 -18.84 4.80
CA VAL A 37 14.35 -18.66 3.99
C VAL A 37 15.41 -18.20 4.96
N GLY A 38 16.39 -19.05 5.26
CA GLY A 38 17.62 -18.62 5.96
C GLY A 38 18.47 -17.64 5.14
N ALA A 39 17.86 -16.89 4.22
CA ALA A 39 18.48 -15.89 3.37
C ALA A 39 17.67 -14.60 3.46
N GLU A 40 18.39 -13.51 3.66
CA GLU A 40 17.88 -12.15 3.67
C GLU A 40 17.15 -11.82 2.35
N LEU A 41 15.91 -11.35 2.45
CA LEU A 41 15.13 -10.88 1.33
C LEU A 41 15.39 -9.39 1.14
N SER A 42 15.60 -8.96 -0.11
CA SER A 42 15.71 -7.55 -0.46
C SER A 42 14.78 -7.17 -1.61
N PHE A 43 14.20 -5.98 -1.54
CA PHE A 43 13.27 -5.45 -2.56
C PHE A 43 13.70 -4.06 -3.00
N ASN A 44 13.91 -3.88 -4.30
CA ASN A 44 14.38 -2.62 -4.88
C ASN A 44 13.22 -1.64 -5.14
N TYR A 45 13.35 -0.41 -4.64
CA TYR A 45 12.47 0.73 -4.86
C TYR A 45 13.19 1.78 -5.72
N GLY A 46 13.78 1.38 -6.85
CA GLY A 46 14.48 2.30 -7.76
C GLY A 46 15.75 2.93 -7.17
N GLY A 47 16.57 2.14 -6.46
CA GLY A 47 17.86 2.56 -5.91
C GLY A 47 17.93 2.60 -4.37
N THR A 48 16.79 2.42 -3.71
CA THR A 48 16.70 2.16 -2.26
C THR A 48 16.10 0.78 -2.03
N PHE A 49 16.43 0.12 -0.93
CA PHE A 49 16.03 -1.27 -0.70
C PHE A 49 15.24 -1.42 0.60
N GLU A 50 14.25 -2.30 0.56
CA GLU A 50 13.67 -2.93 1.75
C GLU A 50 14.43 -4.22 2.03
N TYR A 51 14.72 -4.48 3.31
CA TYR A 51 15.40 -5.69 3.77
C TYR A 51 14.54 -6.40 4.80
N TYR A 52 14.44 -7.72 4.67
CA TYR A 52 13.71 -8.58 5.60
C TYR A 52 14.52 -9.84 5.88
N GLY A 53 14.84 -10.10 7.15
CA GLY A 53 15.62 -11.25 7.57
C GLY A 53 15.57 -11.45 9.08
N GLU A 54 16.53 -12.22 9.61
CA GLU A 54 16.65 -12.51 11.04
C GLU A 54 16.85 -11.24 11.88
N ASP A 55 17.59 -10.27 11.35
CA ASP A 55 17.87 -8.99 12.00
C ASP A 55 16.67 -8.01 11.99
N GLY A 56 15.55 -8.41 11.38
CA GLY A 56 14.30 -7.68 11.38
C GLY A 56 13.85 -7.22 10.00
N HIS A 57 13.03 -6.16 9.99
CA HIS A 57 12.40 -5.61 8.79
C HIS A 57 12.68 -4.12 8.67
N ILE A 58 13.45 -3.75 7.64
CA ILE A 58 13.83 -2.37 7.35
C ILE A 58 13.12 -1.95 6.06
N VAL A 59 12.19 -0.99 6.18
CA VAL A 59 11.46 -0.42 5.05
C VAL A 59 12.02 0.97 4.72
N PRO A 60 12.39 1.26 3.46
CA PRO A 60 13.02 2.53 3.11
C PRO A 60 12.03 3.69 3.15
N ALA A 61 12.51 4.87 3.55
CA ALA A 61 11.83 6.13 3.29
C ALA A 61 12.29 6.67 1.92
N THR A 62 11.48 6.48 0.90
CA THR A 62 11.87 6.75 -0.50
C THR A 62 10.71 7.37 -1.28
N PRO A 63 10.96 8.30 -2.23
CA PRO A 63 9.92 8.81 -3.13
C PRO A 63 9.52 7.81 -4.21
N ASN A 64 10.26 6.70 -4.34
CA ASN A 64 10.05 5.68 -5.34
C ASN A 64 9.03 4.62 -4.88
N LEU A 65 8.66 3.74 -5.80
CA LEU A 65 7.71 2.65 -5.55
C LEU A 65 8.38 1.33 -5.87
N TRP A 66 8.08 0.31 -5.07
CA TRP A 66 8.21 -1.07 -5.50
C TRP A 66 6.90 -1.47 -6.18
N VAL A 67 6.99 -2.05 -7.38
CA VAL A 67 5.82 -2.44 -8.18
C VAL A 67 6.01 -3.86 -8.68
N ALA A 68 4.98 -4.68 -8.53
CA ALA A 68 4.91 -6.03 -9.07
C ALA A 68 3.56 -6.28 -9.77
N GLY A 69 3.58 -7.08 -10.83
CA GLY A 69 2.39 -7.36 -11.65
C GLY A 69 2.30 -6.47 -12.90
N ASN A 70 1.13 -6.48 -13.54
CA ASN A 70 0.91 -5.85 -14.84
C ASN A 70 0.23 -4.48 -14.71
N GLU A 71 0.67 -3.46 -15.45
CA GLU A 71 0.00 -2.15 -15.53
C GLU A 71 -1.44 -2.24 -16.08
N ALA A 72 -1.72 -3.26 -16.90
CA ALA A 72 -3.07 -3.56 -17.39
C ALA A 72 -4.00 -4.19 -16.33
N ALA A 73 -3.48 -4.49 -15.12
CA ALA A 73 -4.24 -5.09 -14.03
C ALA A 73 -5.53 -4.33 -13.75
N SER A 74 -6.60 -5.08 -13.50
CA SER A 74 -7.92 -4.50 -13.18
C SER A 74 -8.03 -4.04 -11.73
N HIS A 75 -7.18 -4.58 -10.86
CA HIS A 75 -7.18 -4.36 -9.42
C HIS A 75 -5.75 -4.12 -8.93
N VAL A 76 -5.56 -3.05 -8.17
CA VAL A 76 -4.28 -2.67 -7.58
C VAL A 76 -4.34 -2.81 -6.06
N VAL A 77 -3.36 -3.47 -5.47
CA VAL A 77 -3.17 -3.56 -4.03
C VAL A 77 -2.02 -2.64 -3.66
N VAL A 78 -2.26 -1.70 -2.74
CA VAL A 78 -1.23 -0.77 -2.29
C VAL A 78 -0.92 -1.00 -0.82
N THR A 79 0.36 -1.18 -0.49
CA THR A 79 0.87 -1.50 0.84
C THR A 79 1.97 -0.52 1.24
N HIS A 80 2.44 -0.58 2.49
CA HIS A 80 3.60 0.18 2.94
C HIS A 80 4.94 -0.50 2.60
N SER A 81 4.95 -1.83 2.47
CA SER A 81 6.15 -2.62 2.20
C SER A 81 5.86 -3.77 1.22
N ALA A 82 6.89 -4.26 0.53
CA ALA A 82 6.79 -5.39 -0.38
C ALA A 82 6.45 -6.66 0.41
N MET A 83 7.05 -6.84 1.59
CA MET A 83 6.72 -7.96 2.48
C MET A 83 5.26 -7.95 2.92
N GLU A 84 4.67 -6.79 3.20
CA GLU A 84 3.24 -6.69 3.52
C GLU A 84 2.35 -7.10 2.31
N ALA A 85 2.78 -6.79 1.09
CA ALA A 85 2.07 -7.20 -0.13
C ALA A 85 2.08 -8.73 -0.30
N ILE A 86 3.25 -9.35 -0.08
CA ILE A 86 3.41 -10.81 -0.12
C ILE A 86 2.54 -11.44 0.98
N ALA A 87 2.63 -10.94 2.21
CA ALA A 87 1.83 -11.47 3.32
C ALA A 87 0.32 -11.36 3.06
N PHE A 88 -0.13 -10.22 2.53
CA PHE A 88 -1.53 -10.02 2.14
C PHE A 88 -2.01 -11.09 1.14
N ILE A 89 -1.24 -11.32 0.06
CA ILE A 89 -1.68 -12.28 -0.96
C ILE A 89 -1.57 -13.72 -0.49
N THR A 90 -0.63 -14.04 0.40
CA THR A 90 -0.54 -15.36 1.04
C THR A 90 -1.79 -15.64 1.87
N VAL A 91 -2.17 -14.72 2.76
CA VAL A 91 -3.36 -14.86 3.63
C VAL A 91 -4.66 -14.88 2.83
N TYR A 92 -4.76 -14.08 1.76
CA TYR A 92 -5.98 -13.96 0.95
C TYR A 92 -5.90 -14.61 -0.43
N ARG A 93 -5.02 -15.61 -0.61
CA ARG A 93 -4.80 -16.26 -1.92
C ARG A 93 -6.08 -16.75 -2.58
N GLN A 94 -6.99 -17.32 -1.78
CA GLN A 94 -8.27 -17.86 -2.25
C GLN A 94 -9.24 -16.78 -2.76
N ARG A 95 -9.16 -15.56 -2.21
CA ARG A 95 -10.00 -14.42 -2.63
C ARG A 95 -9.56 -13.83 -3.96
N TYR A 96 -8.32 -14.08 -4.36
CA TYR A 96 -7.72 -13.57 -5.58
C TYR A 96 -7.22 -14.72 -6.46
N PRO A 97 -8.13 -15.48 -7.09
CA PRO A 97 -7.76 -16.64 -7.91
C PRO A 97 -6.92 -16.26 -9.14
N ARG A 98 -7.13 -15.06 -9.69
CA ARG A 98 -6.51 -14.53 -10.91
C ARG A 98 -5.42 -13.50 -10.58
N LEU A 99 -4.22 -13.98 -10.28
CA LEU A 99 -3.08 -13.13 -9.91
C LEU A 99 -2.64 -12.22 -11.06
N GLU A 100 -2.84 -12.64 -12.30
CA GLU A 100 -2.56 -11.87 -13.52
C GLU A 100 -3.41 -10.60 -13.65
N GLN A 101 -4.52 -10.52 -12.89
CA GLN A 101 -5.39 -9.34 -12.84
C GLN A 101 -5.02 -8.37 -11.71
N LEU A 102 -3.98 -8.69 -10.92
CA LEU A 102 -3.48 -7.88 -9.82
C LEU A 102 -2.19 -7.16 -10.18
N ALA A 103 -2.07 -5.95 -9.63
CA ALA A 103 -0.79 -5.27 -9.44
C ALA A 103 -0.60 -4.94 -7.96
N PHE A 104 0.63 -5.02 -7.48
CA PHE A 104 1.03 -4.66 -6.13
C PHE A 104 1.93 -3.44 -6.19
N ILE A 105 1.73 -2.52 -5.26
CA ILE A 105 2.54 -1.32 -5.11
C ILE A 105 2.88 -1.16 -3.63
N ALA A 106 4.15 -1.05 -3.30
CA ALA A 106 4.58 -0.68 -1.96
C ALA A 106 5.14 0.75 -1.96
N THR A 107 4.68 1.57 -0.99
CA THR A 107 5.03 3.00 -0.92
C THR A 107 6.29 3.29 -0.11
N GLY A 108 6.84 2.31 0.59
CA GLY A 108 7.85 2.52 1.61
C GLY A 108 7.27 3.19 2.87
N ASN A 109 8.17 3.57 3.78
CA ASN A 109 7.82 4.03 5.13
C ASN A 109 7.28 5.47 5.17
N ARG A 110 7.39 6.23 4.07
CA ARG A 110 6.90 7.61 3.98
C ARG A 110 6.19 7.84 2.66
N LEU A 111 4.95 8.30 2.72
CA LEU A 111 4.20 8.65 1.51
C LEU A 111 4.67 10.00 0.95
N HIS A 112 5.16 9.99 -0.28
CA HIS A 112 5.54 11.17 -1.06
C HIS A 112 4.46 11.58 -2.07
N THR A 113 4.32 12.87 -2.35
CA THR A 113 3.25 13.37 -3.24
C THR A 113 3.35 12.81 -4.66
N GLY A 114 4.58 12.64 -5.16
CA GLY A 114 4.80 12.10 -6.50
C GLY A 114 4.28 10.67 -6.66
N GLN A 115 4.31 9.85 -5.60
CA GLN A 115 3.87 8.45 -5.67
C GLN A 115 2.38 8.36 -6.03
N ALA A 116 1.54 9.17 -5.41
CA ALA A 116 0.11 9.20 -5.71
C ALA A 116 -0.17 9.70 -7.14
N ASP A 117 0.62 10.66 -7.63
CA ASP A 117 0.54 11.15 -9.01
C ASP A 117 0.93 10.04 -10.01
N TRP A 118 2.00 9.31 -9.74
CA TRP A 118 2.43 8.20 -10.57
C TRP A 118 1.37 7.09 -10.62
N ILE A 119 0.84 6.68 -9.46
CA ILE A 119 -0.24 5.67 -9.37
C ILE A 119 -1.47 6.12 -10.15
N ARG A 120 -1.85 7.39 -10.02
CA ARG A 120 -2.99 7.97 -10.76
C ARG A 120 -2.79 7.91 -12.27
N GLN A 121 -1.57 8.15 -12.75
CA GLN A 121 -1.25 8.15 -14.18
C GLN A 121 -1.22 6.73 -14.77
N HIS A 122 -0.66 5.75 -14.04
CA HIS A 122 -0.46 4.38 -14.55
C HIS A 122 -1.68 3.47 -14.29
N PHE A 123 -2.42 3.69 -13.21
CA PHE A 123 -3.56 2.87 -12.80
C PHE A 123 -4.88 3.66 -12.78
N ALA A 124 -5.04 4.57 -13.74
CA ALA A 124 -6.24 5.37 -13.89
C ALA A 124 -7.50 4.48 -14.00
N GLY A 125 -8.52 4.78 -13.20
CA GLY A 125 -9.82 4.12 -13.27
C GLY A 125 -9.90 2.71 -12.66
N ARG A 126 -8.78 2.13 -12.21
CA ARG A 126 -8.72 0.78 -11.61
C ARG A 126 -9.36 0.72 -10.22
N ARG A 127 -9.61 -0.51 -9.74
CA ARG A 127 -10.04 -0.78 -8.36
C ARG A 127 -8.81 -0.83 -7.46
N PHE A 128 -8.94 -0.30 -6.25
CA PHE A 128 -7.83 -0.27 -5.30
C PHE A 128 -8.20 -0.97 -3.99
N THR A 129 -7.31 -1.82 -3.49
CA THR A 129 -7.30 -2.27 -2.10
C THR A 129 -6.09 -1.64 -1.40
N LEU A 130 -6.33 -0.86 -0.35
CA LEU A 130 -5.31 -0.24 0.48
C LEU A 130 -5.07 -1.09 1.71
N VAL A 131 -3.86 -1.62 1.84
CA VAL A 131 -3.44 -2.52 2.92
C VAL A 131 -2.42 -1.77 3.77
N PHE A 132 -2.95 -1.00 4.71
CA PHE A 132 -2.19 -0.29 5.73
C PHE A 132 -2.65 -0.74 7.11
N GLY A 133 -1.84 -0.48 8.13
CA GLY A 133 -2.11 -0.83 9.53
C GLY A 133 -3.51 -0.39 10.02
N LYS A 134 -4.04 -1.11 11.02
CA LYS A 134 -5.34 -0.76 11.64
C LYS A 134 -5.29 0.53 12.48
N ASP A 135 -4.09 0.99 12.79
CA ASP A 135 -3.82 2.19 13.57
C ASP A 135 -4.19 3.49 12.84
N LEU A 136 -4.18 4.60 13.58
CA LEU A 136 -4.47 5.92 13.05
C LEU A 136 -3.58 6.26 11.85
N LEU A 137 -2.28 5.98 11.94
CA LEU A 137 -1.33 6.31 10.87
C LEU A 137 -1.67 5.55 9.58
N GLY A 138 -2.02 4.28 9.67
CA GLY A 138 -2.50 3.49 8.53
C GLY A 138 -3.79 4.05 7.92
N GLN A 139 -4.74 4.51 8.74
CA GLN A 139 -5.98 5.15 8.25
C GLN A 139 -5.68 6.48 7.54
N LEU A 140 -4.88 7.35 8.15
CA LEU A 140 -4.50 8.64 7.57
C LEU A 140 -3.70 8.48 6.28
N THR A 141 -2.84 7.48 6.21
CA THR A 141 -2.09 7.14 4.99
C THR A 141 -3.02 6.69 3.87
N ALA A 142 -4.00 5.82 4.17
CA ALA A 142 -5.00 5.39 3.20
C ALA A 142 -5.84 6.56 2.66
N ILE A 143 -6.25 7.48 3.54
CA ILE A 143 -6.98 8.71 3.19
C ILE A 143 -6.13 9.61 2.29
N LYS A 144 -4.89 9.91 2.70
CA LYS A 144 -3.98 10.79 1.98
C LYS A 144 -3.64 10.24 0.59
N LEU A 145 -3.38 8.94 0.50
CA LEU A 145 -3.13 8.27 -0.77
C LEU A 145 -4.38 8.29 -1.67
N THR A 146 -5.56 7.98 -1.12
CA THR A 146 -6.83 8.04 -1.86
C THR A 146 -7.09 9.43 -2.43
N ALA A 147 -6.90 10.47 -1.61
CA ALA A 147 -7.04 11.86 -2.04
C ALA A 147 -6.04 12.20 -3.14
N GLY A 148 -4.77 11.81 -2.99
CA GLY A 148 -3.73 12.00 -4.01
C GLY A 148 -4.07 11.31 -5.33
N ILE A 149 -4.47 10.04 -5.32
CA ILE A 149 -4.86 9.29 -6.52
C ILE A 149 -6.10 9.91 -7.20
N LYS A 150 -7.01 10.50 -6.41
CA LYS A 150 -8.17 11.24 -6.93
C LYS A 150 -7.87 12.68 -7.33
N ASN A 151 -6.62 13.12 -7.19
CA ASN A 151 -6.22 14.51 -7.40
C ASN A 151 -7.06 15.51 -6.58
N ILE A 152 -7.38 15.13 -5.34
CA ILE A 152 -8.11 15.95 -4.37
C ILE A 152 -7.09 16.51 -3.39
N ALA A 153 -6.93 17.83 -3.39
CA ALA A 153 -6.09 18.51 -2.42
C ALA A 153 -6.78 18.51 -1.05
N ILE A 154 -6.15 17.86 -0.07
CA ILE A 154 -6.58 17.86 1.32
C ILE A 154 -5.47 18.34 2.24
N ARG A 155 -5.86 18.91 3.38
CA ARG A 155 -4.99 19.16 4.54
C ARG A 155 -5.52 18.34 5.71
N ILE A 156 -4.61 17.73 6.47
CA ILE A 156 -4.94 16.92 7.64
C ILE A 156 -4.22 17.54 8.83
N PHE A 157 -4.96 17.83 9.89
CA PHE A 157 -4.44 18.29 11.17
C PHE A 157 -4.86 17.30 12.25
N HIS A 158 -3.97 17.05 13.20
CA HIS A 158 -4.23 16.17 14.34
C HIS A 158 -3.97 16.95 15.61
N ALA A 159 -4.95 17.01 16.51
CA ALA A 159 -4.87 17.70 17.78
C ALA A 159 -5.69 16.95 18.83
N GLY A 160 -5.01 16.44 19.87
CA GLY A 160 -5.65 15.63 20.90
C GLY A 160 -6.29 14.38 20.31
N ASP A 161 -7.59 14.20 20.54
CA ASP A 161 -8.37 13.06 20.02
C ASP A 161 -9.15 13.40 18.73
N GLN A 162 -8.75 14.46 18.03
CA GLN A 162 -9.44 14.91 16.82
C GLN A 162 -8.51 14.96 15.62
N VAL A 163 -9.06 14.54 14.48
CA VAL A 163 -8.49 14.73 13.15
C VAL A 163 -9.37 15.68 12.36
N VAL A 164 -8.81 16.80 11.93
CA VAL A 164 -9.47 17.77 11.06
C VAL A 164 -8.99 17.57 9.64
N ILE A 165 -9.91 17.33 8.71
CA ILE A 165 -9.61 17.23 7.28
C ILE A 165 -10.28 18.38 6.54
N CYS A 166 -9.47 19.15 5.82
CA CYS A 166 -9.95 20.28 5.02
C CYS A 166 -9.79 19.99 3.51
N ARG A 167 -10.85 20.23 2.73
CA ARG A 167 -10.86 20.23 1.27
C ARG A 167 -11.41 21.56 0.76
N GLY A 168 -10.52 22.48 0.40
CA GLY A 168 -10.92 23.85 0.06
C GLY A 168 -11.57 24.55 1.25
N ARG A 169 -12.85 24.92 1.13
CA ARG A 169 -13.67 25.51 2.20
C ARG A 169 -14.43 24.49 3.05
N GLN A 170 -14.49 23.24 2.61
CA GLN A 170 -15.15 22.17 3.36
C GLN A 170 -14.19 21.67 4.45
N GLU A 171 -14.69 21.57 5.67
CA GLU A 171 -13.98 21.03 6.83
C GLU A 171 -14.84 19.94 7.48
N VAL A 172 -14.18 18.85 7.87
CA VAL A 172 -14.82 17.75 8.60
C VAL A 172 -13.89 17.34 9.73
N ILE A 173 -14.46 17.21 10.93
CA ILE A 173 -13.75 16.80 12.15
C ILE A 173 -14.17 15.37 12.48
N PHE A 174 -13.19 14.51 12.72
CA PHE A 174 -13.39 13.13 13.15
C PHE A 174 -12.74 12.92 14.51
N ASN A 175 -13.36 12.11 15.36
CA ASN A 175 -12.65 11.55 16.50
C ASN A 175 -11.66 10.49 16.02
N THR A 176 -10.51 10.35 16.69
CA THR A 176 -9.46 9.40 16.29
C THR A 176 -9.95 7.96 16.22
N GLY A 177 -10.87 7.56 17.11
CA GLY A 177 -11.45 6.22 17.09
C GLY A 177 -12.47 5.97 15.97
N GLN A 178 -12.95 7.01 15.30
CA GLN A 178 -14.01 6.93 14.29
C GLN A 178 -13.50 7.20 12.86
N ILE A 179 -12.30 7.75 12.72
CA ILE A 179 -11.73 8.02 11.41
C ILE A 179 -11.41 6.73 10.66
N SER A 180 -11.91 6.64 9.44
CA SER A 180 -11.63 5.55 8.51
C SER A 180 -11.66 6.06 7.08
N LEU A 181 -11.10 5.28 6.16
CA LEU A 181 -11.21 5.58 4.73
C LEU A 181 -12.68 5.71 4.29
N HIS A 182 -13.57 4.87 4.81
CA HIS A 182 -14.98 4.89 4.48
C HIS A 182 -15.65 6.18 4.97
N ALA A 183 -15.47 6.53 6.25
CA ALA A 183 -16.02 7.77 6.82
C ALA A 183 -15.53 9.02 6.06
N PHE A 184 -14.25 9.04 5.67
CA PHE A 184 -13.70 10.09 4.80
C PHE A 184 -14.38 10.12 3.42
N GLN A 185 -14.58 8.97 2.78
CA GLN A 185 -15.23 8.90 1.47
C GLN A 185 -16.66 9.42 1.51
N GLU A 186 -17.43 9.05 2.55
CA GLU A 186 -18.79 9.54 2.73
C GLU A 186 -18.82 11.05 2.96
N ALA A 187 -18.02 11.55 3.90
CA ALA A 187 -18.01 12.96 4.27
C ALA A 187 -17.63 13.90 3.11
N PHE A 188 -16.80 13.44 2.17
CA PHE A 188 -16.35 14.24 1.01
C PHE A 188 -16.99 13.83 -0.33
N GLY A 189 -17.99 12.93 -0.31
CA GLY A 189 -18.70 12.49 -1.51
C GLY A 189 -17.81 11.77 -2.53
N ILE A 190 -16.82 11.01 -2.06
CA ILE A 190 -15.86 10.29 -2.91
C ILE A 190 -16.41 8.90 -3.23
N ARG A 191 -16.49 8.56 -4.53
CA ARG A 191 -16.96 7.24 -4.98
C ARG A 191 -16.13 6.10 -4.36
N PRO A 192 -16.76 5.02 -3.86
CA PRO A 192 -16.09 3.93 -3.12
C PRO A 192 -15.36 2.94 -4.04
N ARG A 193 -14.40 3.42 -4.83
CA ARG A 193 -13.51 2.58 -5.65
C ARG A 193 -12.25 2.11 -4.91
N PHE A 194 -12.02 2.64 -3.71
CA PHE A 194 -10.96 2.21 -2.81
C PHE A 194 -11.58 1.44 -1.66
N ARG A 195 -11.03 0.26 -1.40
CA ARG A 195 -11.37 -0.59 -0.27
C ARG A 195 -10.15 -0.69 0.62
N THR A 196 -10.35 -1.06 1.87
CA THR A 196 -9.26 -1.43 2.78
C THR A 196 -9.16 -2.95 2.87
N GLY A 197 -7.93 -3.46 2.90
CA GLY A 197 -7.65 -4.83 3.36
C GLY A 197 -7.12 -4.74 4.78
N LYS A 198 -7.72 -5.48 5.72
CA LYS A 198 -7.28 -5.51 7.12
C LYS A 198 -7.07 -6.95 7.56
N PRO A 199 -5.98 -7.25 8.29
CA PRO A 199 -5.79 -8.57 8.91
C PRO A 199 -6.88 -8.83 9.94
N VAL A 200 -7.08 -10.10 10.34
CA VAL A 200 -8.17 -10.44 11.28
C VAL A 200 -7.77 -10.07 12.70
N GLN A 201 -6.64 -10.59 13.18
CA GLN A 201 -6.25 -10.53 14.60
C GLN A 201 -5.03 -9.63 14.86
N SER A 202 -4.27 -9.28 13.82
CA SER A 202 -3.04 -8.49 13.98
C SER A 202 -3.17 -7.03 13.54
N LEU A 203 -2.11 -6.24 13.71
CA LEU A 203 -2.02 -4.86 13.22
C LEU A 203 -1.75 -4.81 11.70
N THR A 204 -0.85 -5.69 11.23
CA THR A 204 -0.42 -5.85 9.82
C THR A 204 -0.68 -7.29 9.33
N PHE A 205 -0.66 -7.50 8.00
CA PHE A 205 -0.73 -8.84 7.43
C PHE A 205 0.56 -9.62 7.66
N LEU A 206 1.72 -8.96 7.68
CA LEU A 206 2.98 -9.61 8.01
C LEU A 206 2.96 -10.19 9.43
N ASP A 207 2.44 -9.44 10.41
CA ASP A 207 2.29 -9.94 11.78
C ASP A 207 1.28 -11.09 11.87
N GLN A 208 0.17 -11.00 11.13
CA GLN A 208 -0.81 -12.10 11.06
C GLN A 208 -0.16 -13.37 10.50
N LEU A 209 0.62 -13.24 9.44
CA LEU A 209 1.25 -14.37 8.80
C LEU A 209 2.29 -15.05 9.71
N LYS A 210 3.09 -14.26 10.44
CA LYS A 210 4.01 -14.78 11.46
C LYS A 210 3.27 -15.56 12.54
N TYR A 211 2.20 -14.98 13.06
CA TYR A 211 1.36 -15.62 14.08
C TYR A 211 0.72 -16.92 13.58
N ASP A 212 0.24 -16.95 12.33
CA ASP A 212 -0.38 -18.15 11.74
C ASP A 212 0.66 -19.26 11.47
N ALA A 213 1.93 -18.93 11.22
CA ALA A 213 3.01 -19.89 10.96
C ALA A 213 3.53 -20.58 12.23
N GLU A 214 3.32 -20.00 13.41
CA GLU A 214 3.71 -20.57 14.70
C GLU A 214 2.69 -21.58 15.26
N ARG A 215 1.58 -21.83 14.56
CA ARG A 215 0.48 -22.72 14.97
C ARG A 215 0.46 -24.01 14.17
#